data_AF-A0A2R8C6R7-F1
#
_entry.id   AF-A0A2R8C6R7-F1
#
_cell.length_a   1.000
_cell.length_b   1.000
_cell.length_c   1.000
_cell.angle_alpha   90.00
_cell.angle_beta   90.00
_cell.angle_gamma   90.00
#
_symmetry.space_group_name_H-M   'P 1'
#
loop_
_entity.id
_entity.type
_entity.pdbx_description
1 polymer ?
#
loop_
_entity_poly.entity_id
_entity_poly.type
_entity_poly.pdbx_seq_one_letter_code
_entity_poly.pdbx_strand_id
1 'polypeptide(L)'
;MPFAMVLCSRARKTDGIATRSEDGPITLQADINPHGVSNQPRARGTVHLSTKRAAVGTVLDRFRQTGSLKCLFPGRRGSTMDAVLLNTAGGVTGGDQFDFSAQAAPGTTLTLTTQACERAYKAQPGEIGKITNRLRVDAGARINWLPQETILFNGSTLHRQLKVDLSKGASLLMVEPLVFGRPAMGEDVTDLRFRDRIEIRRDGVPLFIDAMALTGNARDHLAKPFIADGAGAMALVLLIANNAEAHLSDLQETLPATGGVSLQQKDVLVMRLLAEDSFALRHTLLPALQRLNGAPLPRCWKI
;
A
#
# COMPACT_ATOMS: atom_id res chain seq x y z
N MET A 1 -17.37 -77.23 15.47
CA MET A 1 -18.27 -77.01 16.63
C MET A 1 -18.25 -75.53 16.98
N PRO A 2 -19.39 -74.82 16.87
CA PRO A 2 -19.56 -73.47 17.39
C PRO A 2 -19.93 -73.53 18.88
N PHE A 3 -19.69 -72.47 19.65
CA PHE A 3 -20.37 -72.29 20.93
C PHE A 3 -20.72 -70.82 21.17
N ALA A 4 -21.90 -70.66 21.78
CA ALA A 4 -22.73 -69.49 21.79
C ALA A 4 -22.55 -68.63 23.06
N MET A 5 -22.74 -67.33 22.83
CA MET A 5 -23.52 -66.34 23.58
C MET A 5 -24.17 -66.76 24.92
N VAL A 6 -23.90 -65.96 25.96
CA VAL A 6 -24.80 -65.77 27.12
C VAL A 6 -24.91 -64.26 27.38
N LEU A 7 -26.14 -63.75 27.39
CA LEU A 7 -26.52 -62.41 27.84
C LEU A 7 -26.53 -62.32 29.37
N CYS A 8 -26.19 -61.16 29.94
CA CYS A 8 -26.75 -60.75 31.23
C CYS A 8 -26.98 -59.23 31.32
N SER A 9 -27.96 -58.86 32.13
CA SER A 9 -28.92 -57.77 31.95
C SER A 9 -28.53 -56.41 32.55
N ARG A 10 -29.18 -55.36 32.02
CA ARG A 10 -29.24 -53.98 32.55
C ARG A 10 -29.60 -53.92 34.04
N ALA A 11 -28.82 -53.15 34.79
CA ALA A 11 -29.27 -52.47 36.01
C ALA A 11 -29.13 -50.94 35.79
N ARG A 12 -30.26 -50.23 35.88
CA ARG A 12 -30.33 -48.77 35.84
C ARG A 12 -29.78 -48.22 37.16
N LYS A 13 -28.85 -47.27 37.08
CA LYS A 13 -28.43 -46.42 38.20
C LYS A 13 -28.67 -44.97 37.77
N THR A 14 -29.84 -44.45 38.13
CA THR A 14 -30.15 -43.03 38.13
C THR A 14 -29.84 -42.51 39.52
N ASP A 15 -28.73 -41.80 39.69
CA ASP A 15 -28.50 -40.93 40.85
C ASP A 15 -27.69 -39.72 40.39
N GLY A 16 -28.28 -38.53 40.51
CA GLY A 16 -27.53 -37.27 40.64
C GLY A 16 -27.32 -36.41 39.38
N ILE A 17 -28.37 -36.12 38.59
CA ILE A 17 -28.37 -34.87 37.79
C ILE A 17 -28.86 -33.76 38.73
N ALA A 18 -27.95 -32.91 39.18
CA ALA A 18 -28.31 -31.68 39.87
C ALA A 18 -29.18 -30.83 38.93
N THR A 19 -30.44 -30.67 39.30
CA THR A 19 -31.38 -29.77 38.61
C THR A 19 -30.86 -28.34 38.76
N ARG A 20 -30.40 -27.78 37.65
CA ARG A 20 -30.03 -26.37 37.52
C ARG A 20 -31.25 -25.54 37.89
N SER A 21 -31.08 -24.60 38.82
CA SER A 21 -32.09 -23.57 39.08
C SER A 21 -32.36 -22.83 37.78
N GLU A 22 -33.58 -22.97 37.27
CA GLU A 22 -34.13 -22.08 36.26
C GLU A 22 -34.14 -20.68 36.87
N ASP A 23 -33.27 -19.80 36.35
CA ASP A 23 -33.58 -18.38 36.13
C ASP A 23 -32.33 -17.67 35.60
N GLY A 24 -32.26 -17.57 34.28
CA GLY A 24 -31.27 -16.77 33.56
C GLY A 24 -30.93 -17.33 32.17
N PRO A 25 -31.18 -16.60 31.07
CA PRO A 25 -30.70 -17.02 29.76
C PRO A 25 -29.16 -17.14 29.76
N ILE A 26 -28.63 -18.13 29.05
CA ILE A 26 -27.17 -18.30 28.82
C ILE A 26 -26.60 -17.13 28.00
N THR A 27 -27.47 -16.39 27.32
CA THR A 27 -27.13 -15.20 26.56
C THR A 27 -27.03 -13.99 27.51
N LEU A 28 -25.81 -13.63 27.88
CA LEU A 28 -25.52 -12.26 28.31
C LEU A 28 -25.76 -11.34 27.11
N GLN A 29 -26.95 -10.75 27.05
CA GLN A 29 -27.23 -9.69 26.10
C GLN A 29 -26.45 -8.47 26.58
N ALA A 30 -25.42 -8.06 25.85
CA ALA A 30 -24.71 -6.84 26.17
C ALA A 30 -25.70 -5.67 26.12
N ASP A 31 -25.75 -4.86 27.18
CA ASP A 31 -26.45 -3.59 27.16
C ASP A 31 -25.74 -2.66 26.16
N ILE A 32 -26.19 -2.72 24.91
CA ILE A 32 -25.76 -1.78 23.86
C ILE A 32 -26.44 -0.46 24.20
N ASN A 33 -25.74 0.43 24.93
CA ASN A 33 -26.20 1.79 25.16
C ASN A 33 -26.24 2.52 23.80
N PRO A 34 -27.42 2.80 23.22
CA PRO A 34 -27.52 3.45 21.91
C PRO A 34 -27.11 4.93 21.95
N HIS A 35 -26.94 5.49 23.15
CA HIS A 35 -26.57 6.88 23.40
C HIS A 35 -25.10 7.07 23.78
N GLY A 36 -24.34 5.98 23.96
CA GLY A 36 -22.90 6.07 24.01
C GLY A 36 -22.39 6.33 22.60
N VAL A 37 -21.81 7.50 22.34
CA VAL A 37 -20.95 7.70 21.16
C VAL A 37 -19.71 6.81 21.37
N SER A 38 -19.86 5.52 21.13
CA SER A 38 -18.73 4.61 21.00
C SER A 38 -17.99 5.09 19.76
N ASN A 39 -16.83 5.71 19.96
CA ASN A 39 -15.93 5.99 18.86
C ASN A 39 -15.73 4.69 18.12
N GLN A 40 -16.20 4.64 16.87
CA GLN A 40 -16.08 3.45 16.04
C GLN A 40 -14.61 3.01 16.03
N PRO A 41 -14.31 1.71 16.15
CA PRO A 41 -12.94 1.24 16.16
C PRO A 41 -12.25 1.69 14.87
N ARG A 42 -11.03 2.21 15.00
CA ARG A 42 -10.19 2.66 13.88
C ARG A 42 -9.04 1.70 13.68
N ALA A 43 -8.79 1.37 12.42
CA ALA A 43 -7.70 0.52 12.03
C ALA A 43 -6.38 1.21 12.31
N ARG A 44 -5.50 0.52 13.03
CA ARG A 44 -4.14 0.95 13.29
C ARG A 44 -3.20 -0.15 12.85
N GLY A 45 -2.14 0.22 12.16
CA GLY A 45 -1.15 -0.75 11.69
C GLY A 45 0.24 -0.15 11.63
N THR A 46 1.23 -0.91 12.05
CA THR A 46 2.63 -0.49 11.94
C THR A 46 3.48 -1.64 11.44
N VAL A 47 4.37 -1.37 10.49
CA VAL A 47 5.39 -2.30 10.00
C VAL A 47 6.73 -1.60 9.97
N HIS A 48 7.75 -2.23 10.56
CA HIS A 48 9.14 -1.84 10.48
C HIS A 48 9.96 -3.01 9.96
N LEU A 49 10.77 -2.79 8.93
CA LEU A 49 11.71 -3.80 8.45
C LEU A 49 13.06 -3.19 8.08
N SER A 50 14.13 -3.96 8.27
CA SER A 50 15.46 -3.66 7.73
C SER A 50 16.03 -4.87 7.03
N THR A 51 16.92 -4.64 6.08
CA THR A 51 17.65 -5.71 5.40
C THR A 51 19.10 -5.78 5.88
N LYS A 52 19.77 -6.88 5.56
CA LYS A 52 21.23 -7.01 5.61
C LYS A 52 21.73 -7.81 4.42
N ARG A 53 23.02 -7.68 4.14
CA ARG A 53 23.71 -8.45 3.10
C ARG A 53 24.14 -9.80 3.67
N ALA A 54 23.90 -10.86 2.92
CA ALA A 54 24.36 -12.23 3.17
C ALA A 54 25.04 -12.80 1.91
N ALA A 55 25.63 -14.00 2.01
CA ALA A 55 26.26 -14.68 0.88
C ALA A 55 25.30 -14.88 -0.31
N VAL A 56 24.02 -15.05 0.01
CA VAL A 56 22.95 -15.24 -0.99
C VAL A 56 22.36 -13.92 -1.50
N GLY A 57 22.86 -12.76 -1.07
CA GLY A 57 22.32 -11.44 -1.41
C GLY A 57 21.55 -10.80 -0.24
N THR A 58 20.46 -10.11 -0.54
CA THR A 58 19.67 -9.37 0.45
C THR A 58 18.79 -10.32 1.25
N VAL A 59 18.82 -10.20 2.59
CA VAL A 59 17.96 -10.92 3.52
C VAL A 59 17.37 -9.99 4.57
N LEU A 60 16.33 -10.45 5.27
CA LEU A 60 15.73 -9.73 6.38
C LEU A 60 16.72 -9.64 7.55
N ASP A 61 16.81 -8.46 8.17
CA ASP A 61 17.59 -8.23 9.38
C ASP A 61 16.68 -8.08 10.60
N ARG A 62 15.88 -7.01 10.65
CA ARG A 62 14.90 -6.77 11.71
C ARG A 62 13.52 -6.66 11.11
N PHE A 63 12.53 -7.14 11.85
CA PHE A 63 11.15 -7.05 11.45
C PHE A 63 10.24 -6.94 12.67
N ARG A 64 9.31 -5.98 12.63
CA ARG A 64 8.23 -5.84 13.59
C ARG A 64 6.98 -5.41 12.85
N GLN A 65 5.86 -6.03 13.17
CA GLN A 65 4.56 -5.57 12.70
C GLN A 65 3.51 -5.63 13.81
N THR A 66 2.52 -4.75 13.76
CA THR A 66 1.42 -4.69 14.72
C THR A 66 0.14 -4.24 14.01
N GLY A 67 -1.02 -4.61 14.57
CA GLY A 67 -2.32 -4.19 14.05
C GLY A 67 -2.65 -4.78 12.68
N SER A 68 -3.38 -4.02 11.86
CA SER A 68 -3.93 -4.47 10.57
C SER A 68 -2.98 -4.32 9.37
N LEU A 69 -1.84 -3.64 9.54
CA LEU A 69 -0.81 -3.60 8.50
C LEU A 69 0.09 -4.84 8.63
N LYS A 70 0.16 -5.64 7.56
CA LYS A 70 1.02 -6.83 7.50
C LYS A 70 2.01 -6.73 6.35
N CYS A 71 3.11 -7.46 6.48
CA CYS A 71 4.12 -7.62 5.44
C CYS A 71 4.40 -9.11 5.21
N LEU A 72 4.36 -9.52 3.96
CA LEU A 72 4.66 -10.88 3.51
C LEU A 72 5.97 -10.90 2.72
N PHE A 73 6.67 -12.04 2.77
CA PHE A 73 7.95 -12.23 2.12
C PHE A 73 7.85 -13.43 1.16
N PRO A 74 7.43 -13.22 -0.11
CA PRO A 74 7.23 -14.31 -1.07
C PRO A 74 8.54 -14.99 -1.53
N GLY A 75 9.68 -14.60 -0.96
CA GLY A 75 11.01 -15.14 -1.25
C GLY A 75 11.92 -14.10 -1.88
N ARG A 76 13.04 -14.59 -2.43
CA ARG A 76 14.04 -13.77 -3.11
C ARG A 76 13.93 -13.94 -4.63
N ARG A 77 14.32 -12.89 -5.35
CA ARG A 77 14.52 -12.93 -6.80
C ARG A 77 15.97 -12.55 -7.10
N GLY A 78 16.79 -13.55 -7.40
CA GLY A 78 18.24 -13.39 -7.44
C GLY A 78 18.78 -12.91 -6.10
N SER A 79 19.52 -11.79 -6.10
CA SER A 79 20.08 -11.16 -4.90
C SER A 79 19.14 -10.16 -4.21
N THR A 80 17.93 -9.96 -4.73
CA THR A 80 16.93 -9.01 -4.23
C THR A 80 15.95 -9.69 -3.27
N MET A 81 15.57 -8.98 -2.21
CA MET A 81 14.48 -9.38 -1.32
C MET A 81 13.19 -8.63 -1.69
N ASP A 82 12.08 -9.36 -1.78
CA ASP A 82 10.75 -8.76 -1.93
C ASP A 82 10.00 -8.72 -0.60
N ALA A 83 9.28 -7.64 -0.38
CA ALA A 83 8.33 -7.48 0.71
C ALA A 83 7.01 -6.92 0.16
N VAL A 84 5.91 -7.60 0.50
CA VAL A 84 4.56 -7.30 0.03
C VAL A 84 3.74 -6.81 1.21
N LEU A 85 3.37 -5.54 1.18
CA LEU A 85 2.49 -4.90 2.16
C LEU A 85 1.04 -5.24 1.88
N LEU A 86 0.28 -5.44 2.95
CA LEU A 86 -1.17 -5.56 2.88
C LEU A 86 -1.83 -4.89 4.09
N ASN A 87 -2.94 -4.22 3.82
CA ASN A 87 -3.82 -3.69 4.85
C ASN A 87 -4.99 -4.66 5.04
N THR A 88 -5.03 -5.37 6.16
CA THR A 88 -6.11 -6.34 6.44
C THR A 88 -7.42 -5.68 6.82
N ALA A 89 -7.49 -4.35 6.93
CA ALA A 89 -8.74 -3.61 7.12
C ALA A 89 -9.51 -3.41 5.80
N GLY A 90 -8.90 -3.73 4.65
CA GLY A 90 -9.55 -3.64 3.33
C GLY A 90 -9.51 -2.25 2.68
N GLY A 91 -9.06 -1.24 3.43
CA GLY A 91 -8.70 0.10 2.97
C GLY A 91 -8.52 1.06 4.16
N VAL A 92 -8.61 2.36 3.90
CA VAL A 92 -8.47 3.43 4.90
C VAL A 92 -9.72 4.27 4.96
N THR A 93 -10.31 4.44 6.14
CA THR A 93 -11.37 5.43 6.40
C THR A 93 -10.90 6.52 7.36
N GLY A 94 -11.76 7.50 7.65
CA GLY A 94 -11.48 8.57 8.60
C GLY A 94 -11.08 8.01 9.97
N GLY A 95 -9.96 8.47 10.52
CA GLY A 95 -9.47 8.08 11.84
C GLY A 95 -8.46 6.92 11.82
N ASP A 96 -8.37 6.17 10.72
CA ASP A 96 -7.39 5.09 10.56
C ASP A 96 -5.95 5.61 10.45
N GLN A 97 -4.99 4.83 10.92
CA GLN A 97 -3.57 5.21 10.97
C GLN A 97 -2.64 4.05 10.60
N PHE A 98 -1.86 4.23 9.55
CA PHE A 98 -0.91 3.25 9.05
C PHE A 98 0.49 3.85 8.96
N ASP A 99 1.44 3.21 9.64
CA ASP A 99 2.85 3.60 9.64
C ASP A 99 3.73 2.48 9.10
N PHE A 100 4.41 2.73 8.00
CA PHE A 100 5.37 1.81 7.42
C PHE A 100 6.77 2.43 7.42
N SER A 101 7.77 1.64 7.80
CA SER A 101 9.15 2.00 7.54
C SER A 101 10.00 0.83 7.05
N ALA A 102 10.88 1.12 6.09
CA ALA A 102 11.86 0.16 5.62
C ALA A 102 13.25 0.77 5.50
N GLN A 103 14.27 -0.03 5.79
CA GLN A 103 15.67 0.29 5.54
C GLN A 103 16.30 -0.75 4.62
N ALA A 104 16.86 -0.28 3.50
CA ALA A 104 17.82 -1.05 2.72
C ALA A 104 19.23 -0.74 3.24
N ALA A 105 19.84 -1.69 3.95
CA ALA A 105 21.21 -1.56 4.48
C ALA A 105 22.26 -1.58 3.36
N PRO A 106 23.53 -1.21 3.62
CA PRO A 106 24.54 -1.06 2.59
C PRO A 106 24.66 -2.28 1.65
N GLY A 107 24.70 -2.01 0.34
CA GLY A 107 24.84 -3.04 -0.69
C GLY A 107 23.67 -4.04 -0.79
N THR A 108 22.50 -3.70 -0.27
CA THR A 108 21.27 -4.51 -0.39
C THR A 108 20.29 -3.94 -1.41
N THR A 109 19.45 -4.80 -1.98
CA THR A 109 18.35 -4.43 -2.87
C THR A 109 17.04 -4.96 -2.29
N LEU A 110 16.13 -4.05 -1.99
CA LEU A 110 14.81 -4.33 -1.43
C LEU A 110 13.72 -3.84 -2.38
N THR A 111 12.82 -4.73 -2.77
CA THR A 111 11.63 -4.37 -3.53
C THR A 111 10.39 -4.43 -2.65
N LEU A 112 9.68 -3.31 -2.58
CA LEU A 112 8.48 -3.10 -1.78
C LEU A 112 7.30 -2.95 -2.72
N THR A 113 6.21 -3.65 -2.47
CA THR A 113 4.95 -3.53 -3.21
C THR A 113 3.78 -3.72 -2.27
N THR A 114 2.58 -3.39 -2.72
CA THR A 114 1.34 -3.81 -2.04
C THR A 114 0.74 -5.03 -2.76
N GLN A 115 -0.07 -5.81 -2.04
CA GLN A 115 -0.77 -6.97 -2.61
C GLN A 115 -1.94 -6.57 -3.51
N ALA A 116 -2.59 -5.45 -3.20
CA ALA A 116 -3.71 -4.90 -3.93
C ALA A 116 -3.70 -3.37 -3.85
N CYS A 117 -4.59 -2.74 -4.62
CA CYS A 117 -4.82 -1.30 -4.56
C CYS A 117 -5.29 -0.90 -3.15
N GLU A 118 -4.75 0.21 -2.64
CA GLU A 118 -5.25 0.85 -1.43
C GLU A 118 -6.56 1.57 -1.74
N ARG A 119 -7.52 1.57 -0.82
CA ARG A 119 -8.82 2.21 -1.03
C ARG A 119 -9.06 3.26 0.05
N ALA A 120 -9.22 4.51 -0.34
CA ALA A 120 -9.64 5.57 0.57
C ALA A 120 -11.17 5.64 0.58
N TYR A 121 -11.78 5.22 1.69
CA TYR A 121 -13.22 5.24 1.90
C TYR A 121 -13.71 6.58 2.42
N LYS A 122 -15.03 6.79 2.34
CA LYS A 122 -15.72 7.92 2.97
C LYS A 122 -15.33 8.04 4.44
N ALA A 123 -15.04 9.27 4.86
CA ALA A 123 -14.72 9.59 6.26
C ALA A 123 -15.90 10.28 6.94
N GLN A 124 -16.02 10.12 8.27
CA GLN A 124 -16.95 10.91 9.06
C GLN A 124 -16.47 12.38 9.14
N PRO A 125 -17.38 13.35 9.37
CA PRO A 125 -16.99 14.75 9.55
C PRO A 125 -15.90 14.90 10.62
N GLY A 126 -14.82 15.62 10.31
CA GLY A 126 -13.69 15.87 11.21
C GLY A 126 -12.68 14.72 11.32
N GLU A 127 -12.95 13.56 10.74
CA GLU A 127 -12.01 12.43 10.75
C GLU A 127 -11.15 12.38 9.48
N ILE A 128 -9.90 11.91 9.64
CA ILE A 128 -8.90 11.86 8.57
C ILE A 128 -8.17 10.53 8.66
N GLY A 129 -8.15 9.77 7.56
CA GLY A 129 -7.28 8.60 7.43
C GLY A 129 -5.84 9.03 7.18
N LYS A 130 -4.87 8.33 7.79
CA LYS A 130 -3.44 8.67 7.69
C LYS A 130 -2.60 7.48 7.25
N ILE A 131 -1.77 7.68 6.23
CA ILE A 131 -0.74 6.72 5.80
C ILE A 131 0.61 7.42 5.83
N THR A 132 1.59 6.88 6.56
CA THR A 132 2.94 7.42 6.59
C THR A 132 3.97 6.34 6.27
N ASN A 133 4.67 6.53 5.15
CA ASN A 133 5.72 5.65 4.68
C ASN A 133 7.09 6.33 4.84
N ARG A 134 8.06 5.63 5.42
CA ARG A 134 9.43 6.13 5.63
C ARG A 134 10.45 5.13 5.12
N LEU A 135 11.22 5.51 4.11
CA LEU A 135 12.20 4.67 3.47
C LEU A 135 13.60 5.23 3.73
N ARG A 136 14.54 4.36 4.11
CA ARG A 136 15.95 4.70 4.21
C ARG A 136 16.75 3.81 3.27
N VAL A 137 17.58 4.41 2.44
CA VAL A 137 18.43 3.69 1.50
C VAL A 137 19.88 4.05 1.79
N ASP A 138 20.62 3.09 2.37
CA ASP A 138 22.01 3.30 2.73
C ASP A 138 22.94 3.22 1.50
N ALA A 139 24.22 3.55 1.70
CA ALA A 139 25.20 3.65 0.61
C ALA A 139 25.28 2.37 -0.23
N GLY A 140 25.21 2.54 -1.55
CA GLY A 140 25.21 1.42 -2.52
C GLY A 140 24.01 0.48 -2.42
N ALA A 141 22.99 0.82 -1.61
CA ALA A 141 21.75 0.07 -1.53
C ALA A 141 20.72 0.59 -2.53
N ARG A 142 19.68 -0.20 -2.76
CA ARG A 142 18.56 0.16 -3.64
C ARG A 142 17.23 -0.20 -3.00
N ILE A 143 16.27 0.72 -3.09
CA ILE A 143 14.85 0.41 -2.88
C ILE A 143 14.09 0.56 -4.20
N ASN A 144 13.27 -0.44 -4.53
CA ASN A 144 12.22 -0.32 -5.53
C ASN A 144 10.88 -0.20 -4.78
N TRP A 145 10.33 1.00 -4.66
CA TRP A 145 9.01 1.29 -4.09
C TRP A 145 7.95 1.21 -5.19
N LEU A 146 7.25 0.08 -5.25
CA LEU A 146 6.33 -0.29 -6.32
C LEU A 146 4.94 -0.66 -5.77
N PRO A 147 4.25 0.19 -4.98
CA PRO A 147 2.89 -0.09 -4.54
C PRO A 147 1.91 -0.13 -5.72
N GLN A 148 0.81 -0.88 -5.58
CA GLN A 148 -0.35 -0.74 -6.44
C GLN A 148 -1.02 0.64 -6.24
N GLU A 149 -2.04 0.94 -7.05
CA GLU A 149 -2.76 2.20 -7.03
C GLU A 149 -3.41 2.50 -5.67
N THR A 150 -3.52 3.79 -5.33
CA THR A 150 -4.49 4.24 -4.33
C THR A 150 -5.74 4.75 -5.06
N ILE A 151 -6.89 4.15 -4.74
CA ILE A 151 -8.19 4.54 -5.29
C ILE A 151 -8.90 5.44 -4.28
N LEU A 152 -9.22 6.66 -4.71
CA LEU A 152 -9.88 7.69 -3.90
C LEU A 152 -11.39 7.66 -4.15
N PHE A 153 -12.17 7.13 -3.20
CA PHE A 153 -13.63 7.08 -3.34
C PHE A 153 -14.27 8.42 -2.98
N ASN A 154 -15.52 8.58 -3.41
CA ASN A 154 -16.30 9.77 -3.08
C ASN A 154 -16.51 9.90 -1.55
N GLY A 155 -16.34 11.12 -1.04
CA GLY A 155 -16.37 11.48 0.38
C GLY A 155 -15.13 11.09 1.18
N SER A 156 -14.06 10.60 0.52
CA SER A 156 -12.84 10.19 1.24
C SER A 156 -12.07 11.39 1.79
N THR A 157 -11.49 11.21 2.99
CA THR A 157 -10.59 12.18 3.61
C THR A 157 -9.30 11.47 4.02
N LEU A 158 -8.24 11.66 3.23
CA LEU A 158 -6.97 10.94 3.35
C LEU A 158 -5.79 11.91 3.32
N HIS A 159 -4.92 11.78 4.32
CA HIS A 159 -3.59 12.38 4.32
C HIS A 159 -2.55 11.28 4.20
N ARG A 160 -1.73 11.30 3.15
CA ARG A 160 -0.61 10.37 3.01
C ARG A 160 0.71 11.10 2.87
N GLN A 161 1.77 10.45 3.34
CA GLN A 161 3.12 10.97 3.26
C GLN A 161 4.10 9.84 2.94
N LEU A 162 5.01 10.11 2.00
CA LEU A 162 6.17 9.29 1.72
C LEU A 162 7.44 10.12 1.96
N LYS A 163 8.31 9.63 2.84
CA LYS A 163 9.63 10.20 3.10
C LYS A 163 10.70 9.21 2.69
N VAL A 164 11.67 9.64 1.91
CA VAL A 164 12.80 8.81 1.49
C VAL A 164 14.10 9.53 1.80
N ASP A 165 14.93 8.90 2.63
CA ASP A 165 16.28 9.37 2.94
C ASP A 165 17.30 8.48 2.22
N LEU A 166 18.04 9.08 1.30
CA LEU A 166 19.08 8.44 0.50
C LEU A 166 20.47 8.81 1.04
N SER A 167 21.34 7.82 1.20
CA SER A 167 22.78 8.07 1.32
C SER A 167 23.40 8.33 -0.06
N LYS A 168 24.58 8.96 -0.11
CA LYS A 168 25.37 9.04 -1.34
C LYS A 168 25.53 7.65 -2.02
N GLY A 169 25.26 7.59 -3.32
CA GLY A 169 25.35 6.36 -4.12
C GLY A 169 24.21 5.37 -3.92
N ALA A 170 23.21 5.68 -3.10
CA ALA A 170 21.97 4.92 -3.01
C ALA A 170 21.10 5.13 -4.26
N SER A 171 20.30 4.11 -4.60
CA SER A 171 19.35 4.17 -5.73
C SER A 171 17.90 3.98 -5.29
N LEU A 172 16.98 4.66 -5.96
CA LEU A 172 15.55 4.55 -5.75
C LEU A 172 14.83 4.40 -7.09
N LEU A 173 13.98 3.39 -7.21
CA LEU A 173 12.89 3.40 -8.17
C LEU A 173 11.59 3.55 -7.39
N MET A 174 10.72 4.46 -7.77
CA MET A 174 9.48 4.77 -7.05
C MET A 174 8.34 4.94 -8.03
N VAL A 175 7.16 4.42 -7.70
CA VAL A 175 5.89 4.76 -8.36
C VAL A 175 4.81 5.05 -7.32
N GLU A 176 3.99 6.05 -7.59
CA GLU A 176 2.82 6.44 -6.81
C GLU A 176 1.64 6.68 -7.76
N PRO A 177 0.81 5.65 -8.04
CA PRO A 177 -0.33 5.80 -8.91
C PRO A 177 -1.61 6.08 -8.11
N LEU A 178 -2.44 6.97 -8.65
CA LEU A 178 -3.70 7.44 -8.08
C LEU A 178 -4.83 7.23 -9.07
N VAL A 179 -5.97 6.76 -8.56
CA VAL A 179 -7.20 6.57 -9.33
C VAL A 179 -8.34 7.29 -8.62
N PHE A 180 -9.13 8.06 -9.35
CA PHE A 180 -10.23 8.86 -8.80
C PHE A 180 -11.55 8.16 -9.05
N GLY A 181 -12.11 7.58 -7.98
CA GLY A 181 -13.38 6.89 -8.00
C GLY A 181 -13.35 5.52 -8.67
N ARG A 182 -14.54 4.98 -8.90
CA ARG A 182 -14.81 3.69 -9.55
C ARG A 182 -15.77 3.94 -10.72
N PRO A 183 -15.27 4.44 -11.87
CA PRO A 183 -16.13 4.80 -13.00
C PRO A 183 -16.95 3.60 -13.52
N ALA A 184 -16.38 2.39 -13.48
CA ALA A 184 -17.10 1.15 -13.83
C ALA A 184 -18.31 0.85 -12.91
N MET A 185 -18.41 1.48 -11.74
CA MET A 185 -19.55 1.41 -10.82
C MET A 185 -20.44 2.65 -10.87
N GLY A 186 -20.21 3.57 -11.82
CA GLY A 186 -20.93 4.84 -11.92
C GLY A 186 -20.59 5.83 -10.79
N GLU A 187 -19.44 5.69 -10.13
CA GLU A 187 -19.05 6.59 -9.05
C GLU A 187 -18.44 7.88 -9.58
N ASP A 188 -18.97 9.00 -9.08
CA ASP A 188 -18.45 10.34 -9.32
C ASP A 188 -17.84 10.92 -8.04
N VAL A 189 -16.59 11.34 -8.11
CA VAL A 189 -15.88 11.93 -6.96
C VAL A 189 -16.18 13.43 -6.88
N THR A 190 -17.31 13.76 -6.24
CA THR A 190 -17.83 15.12 -6.06
C THR A 190 -17.50 15.72 -4.69
N ASP A 191 -17.03 14.90 -3.75
CA ASP A 191 -16.47 15.32 -2.47
C ASP A 191 -15.19 14.52 -2.19
N LEU A 192 -14.08 15.22 -1.97
CA LEU A 192 -12.78 14.64 -1.67
C LEU A 192 -12.01 15.60 -0.78
N ARG A 193 -11.26 15.07 0.20
CA ARG A 193 -10.21 15.80 0.91
C ARG A 193 -8.94 14.96 0.89
N PHE A 194 -8.09 15.20 -0.09
CA PHE A 194 -6.86 14.46 -0.28
C PHE A 194 -5.66 15.37 -0.11
N ARG A 195 -4.70 14.94 0.71
CA ARG A 195 -3.38 15.55 0.81
C ARG A 195 -2.30 14.49 0.66
N ASP A 196 -1.41 14.72 -0.29
CA ASP A 196 -0.26 13.89 -0.56
C ASP A 196 1.02 14.69 -0.42
N ARG A 197 2.05 14.07 0.15
CA ARG A 197 3.36 14.69 0.32
C ARG A 197 4.44 13.64 0.13
N ILE A 198 5.24 13.82 -0.91
CA ILE A 198 6.43 13.02 -1.17
C ILE A 198 7.65 13.92 -0.94
N GLU A 199 8.57 13.45 -0.11
CA GLU A 199 9.81 14.15 0.18
C GLU A 199 10.98 13.18 0.09
N ILE A 200 11.90 13.46 -0.82
CA ILE A 200 13.12 12.69 -1.02
C ILE A 200 14.30 13.58 -0.72
N ARG A 201 15.16 13.10 0.18
CA ARG A 201 16.39 13.78 0.59
C ARG A 201 17.60 12.91 0.27
N ARG A 202 18.73 13.54 -0.02
CA ARG A 202 20.05 12.90 -0.11
C ARG A 202 20.97 13.52 0.91
N ASP A 203 21.50 12.70 1.82
CA ASP A 203 22.38 13.14 2.92
C ASP A 203 21.77 14.34 3.71
N GLY A 204 20.46 14.30 3.94
CA GLY A 204 19.71 15.35 4.65
C GLY A 204 19.29 16.56 3.80
N VAL A 205 19.78 16.69 2.57
CA VAL A 205 19.43 17.79 1.65
C VAL A 205 18.24 17.40 0.76
N PRO A 206 17.20 18.24 0.61
CA PRO A 206 16.10 17.97 -0.31
C PRO A 206 16.59 17.75 -1.75
N LEU A 207 16.17 16.64 -2.34
CA LEU A 207 16.48 16.25 -3.73
C LEU A 207 15.24 16.34 -4.62
N PHE A 208 14.08 15.94 -4.11
CA PHE A 208 12.81 16.03 -4.82
C PHE A 208 11.66 16.19 -3.81
N ILE A 209 10.71 17.07 -4.13
CA ILE A 209 9.50 17.28 -3.33
C ILE A 209 8.31 17.31 -4.29
N ASP A 210 7.28 16.54 -3.98
CA ASP A 210 5.97 16.62 -4.61
C ASP A 210 4.89 16.79 -3.54
N ALA A 211 3.89 17.62 -3.84
CA ALA A 211 2.79 17.86 -2.95
C ALA A 211 1.51 18.09 -3.75
N MET A 212 0.47 17.35 -3.42
CA MET A 212 -0.84 17.49 -4.02
C MET A 212 -1.90 17.70 -2.94
N ALA A 213 -2.79 18.65 -3.17
CA ALA A 213 -3.96 18.86 -2.32
C ALA A 213 -5.19 19.02 -3.23
N LEU A 214 -6.17 18.15 -3.04
CA LEU A 214 -7.46 18.23 -3.71
C LEU A 214 -8.55 18.28 -2.65
N THR A 215 -9.40 19.29 -2.72
CA THR A 215 -10.51 19.48 -1.78
C THR A 215 -11.77 19.90 -2.52
N GLY A 216 -12.90 19.28 -2.15
CA GLY A 216 -14.20 19.50 -2.77
C GLY A 216 -14.42 18.59 -3.98
N ASN A 217 -15.05 19.13 -5.03
CA ASN A 217 -15.41 18.38 -6.23
C ASN A 217 -14.19 18.01 -7.07
N ALA A 218 -13.71 16.77 -6.90
CA ALA A 218 -12.55 16.27 -7.62
C ALA A 218 -12.81 16.14 -9.12
N ARG A 219 -14.02 15.76 -9.54
CA ARG A 219 -14.41 15.75 -10.96
C ARG A 219 -14.17 17.12 -11.61
N ASP A 220 -14.63 18.20 -10.98
CA ASP A 220 -14.49 19.55 -11.54
C ASP A 220 -13.02 19.99 -11.58
N HIS A 221 -12.20 19.55 -10.62
CA HIS A 221 -10.76 19.79 -10.67
C HIS A 221 -10.11 19.00 -11.82
N LEU A 222 -10.40 17.72 -11.95
CA LEU A 222 -9.78 16.85 -12.96
C LEU A 222 -10.21 17.22 -14.39
N ALA A 223 -11.40 17.79 -14.58
CA ALA A 223 -11.86 18.31 -15.87
C ALA A 223 -11.04 19.51 -16.37
N LYS A 224 -10.21 20.15 -15.53
CA LYS A 224 -9.39 21.29 -15.94
C LYS A 224 -8.17 20.82 -16.75
N PRO A 225 -7.86 21.45 -17.90
CA PRO A 225 -6.75 21.05 -18.76
C PRO A 225 -5.39 21.04 -18.06
N PHE A 226 -5.15 21.99 -17.15
CA PHE A 226 -3.88 22.10 -16.42
C PHE A 226 -3.77 21.22 -15.16
N ILE A 227 -4.78 20.37 -14.90
CA ILE A 227 -4.76 19.41 -13.78
C ILE A 227 -4.69 17.99 -14.34
N ALA A 228 -5.72 17.58 -15.08
CA ALA A 228 -5.81 16.22 -15.61
C ALA A 228 -6.50 16.13 -16.98
N ASP A 229 -7.08 17.22 -17.49
CA ASP A 229 -7.77 17.26 -18.78
C ASP A 229 -8.81 16.14 -18.96
N GLY A 230 -9.55 15.84 -17.88
CA GLY A 230 -10.55 14.78 -17.83
C GLY A 230 -10.03 13.39 -17.46
N ALA A 231 -8.71 13.21 -17.27
CA ALA A 231 -8.15 11.93 -16.84
C ALA A 231 -8.62 11.50 -15.43
N GLY A 232 -9.00 10.23 -15.30
CA GLY A 232 -9.44 9.62 -14.05
C GLY A 232 -8.33 8.88 -13.28
N ALA A 233 -7.14 8.76 -13.87
CA ALA A 233 -5.97 8.17 -13.23
C ALA A 233 -4.69 8.95 -13.54
N MET A 234 -3.75 8.93 -12.61
CA MET A 234 -2.44 9.56 -12.76
C MET A 234 -1.35 8.76 -12.06
N ALA A 235 -0.10 8.90 -12.49
CA ALA A 235 1.04 8.32 -11.79
C ALA A 235 2.23 9.27 -11.77
N LEU A 236 2.94 9.26 -10.64
CA LEU A 236 4.28 9.78 -10.52
C LEU A 236 5.27 8.62 -10.47
N VAL A 237 6.31 8.65 -11.32
CA VAL A 237 7.42 7.69 -11.29
C VAL A 237 8.74 8.44 -11.18
N LEU A 238 9.60 7.98 -10.28
CA LEU A 238 10.95 8.50 -10.11
C LEU A 238 11.98 7.39 -10.22
N LEU A 239 13.06 7.65 -10.97
CA LEU A 239 14.30 6.89 -10.89
C LEU A 239 15.41 7.82 -10.42
N ILE A 240 15.97 7.51 -9.26
CA ILE A 240 17.18 8.13 -8.74
C ILE A 240 18.30 7.10 -8.81
N ALA A 241 19.17 7.24 -9.80
CA ALA A 241 20.28 6.33 -10.06
C ALA A 241 21.29 6.95 -11.02
N ASN A 242 22.57 6.53 -10.95
CA ASN A 242 23.62 7.04 -11.82
C ASN A 242 23.36 6.82 -13.32
N ASN A 243 22.51 5.85 -13.67
CA ASN A 243 22.13 5.54 -15.05
C ASN A 243 20.76 6.11 -15.43
N ALA A 244 20.18 7.05 -14.66
CA ALA A 244 18.85 7.59 -14.93
C ALA A 244 18.73 8.22 -16.34
N GLU A 245 19.75 8.99 -16.74
CA GLU A 245 19.81 9.64 -18.07
C GLU A 245 19.72 8.64 -19.24
N ALA A 246 20.25 7.43 -19.08
CA ALA A 246 20.24 6.40 -20.13
C ALA A 246 18.84 5.90 -20.48
N HIS A 247 17.82 6.21 -19.66
CA HIS A 247 16.44 5.82 -19.92
C HIS A 247 15.61 6.92 -20.59
N LEU A 248 16.12 8.14 -20.72
CA LEU A 248 15.33 9.31 -21.11
C LEU A 248 14.77 9.18 -22.54
N SER A 249 15.63 8.97 -23.54
CA SER A 249 15.22 8.95 -24.97
C SER A 249 14.16 7.90 -25.23
N ASP A 250 14.38 6.67 -24.77
CA ASP A 250 13.43 5.58 -25.02
C ASP A 250 12.08 5.85 -24.35
N LEU A 251 12.07 6.45 -23.16
CA LEU A 251 10.81 6.81 -22.50
C LEU A 251 10.12 7.95 -23.25
N GLN A 252 10.84 8.96 -23.73
CA GLN A 252 10.23 10.03 -24.54
C GLN A 252 9.58 9.50 -25.81
N GLU A 253 10.18 8.50 -26.45
CA GLU A 253 9.66 7.89 -27.68
C GLU A 253 8.47 6.95 -27.45
N THR A 254 8.36 6.34 -26.27
CA THR A 254 7.35 5.31 -25.98
C THR A 254 6.16 5.80 -25.17
N LEU A 255 6.27 6.97 -24.53
CA LEU A 255 5.18 7.53 -23.74
C LEU A 255 4.06 8.09 -24.64
N PRO A 256 2.78 7.96 -24.21
CA PRO A 256 1.67 8.61 -24.88
C PRO A 256 1.75 10.14 -24.70
N ALA A 257 0.95 10.88 -25.47
CA ALA A 257 0.85 12.35 -25.34
C ALA A 257 0.39 12.80 -23.93
N THR A 258 -0.29 11.93 -23.18
CA THR A 258 -0.70 12.15 -21.79
C THR A 258 0.39 11.81 -20.76
N GLY A 259 1.59 11.44 -21.22
CA GLY A 259 2.77 11.15 -20.42
C GLY A 259 3.90 12.11 -20.71
N GLY A 260 4.70 12.41 -19.69
CA GLY A 260 5.91 13.22 -19.81
C GLY A 260 7.03 12.67 -18.96
N VAL A 261 8.26 12.75 -19.46
CA VAL A 261 9.47 12.35 -18.74
C VAL A 261 10.56 13.40 -18.92
N SER A 262 11.29 13.67 -17.84
CA SER A 262 12.37 14.66 -17.83
C SER A 262 13.45 14.26 -16.82
N LEU A 263 14.68 14.76 -17.04
CA LEU A 263 15.73 14.75 -16.04
C LEU A 263 15.69 16.07 -15.26
N GLN A 264 15.48 15.98 -13.95
CA GLN A 264 15.60 17.14 -13.06
C GLN A 264 17.08 17.38 -12.70
N GLN A 265 17.85 16.30 -12.61
CA GLN A 265 19.30 16.26 -12.47
C GLN A 265 19.81 15.04 -13.24
N LYS A 266 21.13 14.92 -13.47
CA LYS A 266 21.74 13.81 -14.23
C LYS A 266 21.30 12.42 -13.74
N ASP A 267 21.09 12.29 -12.44
CA ASP A 267 20.73 11.04 -11.77
C ASP A 267 19.30 11.05 -11.22
N VAL A 268 18.45 12.01 -11.59
CA VAL A 268 17.05 12.14 -11.14
C VAL A 268 16.13 12.25 -12.35
N LEU A 269 15.56 11.12 -12.77
CA LEU A 269 14.54 11.04 -13.81
C LEU A 269 13.15 11.04 -13.18
N VAL A 270 12.28 11.92 -13.68
CA VAL A 270 10.90 12.06 -13.24
C VAL A 270 9.97 11.85 -14.42
N MET A 271 8.99 10.98 -14.25
CA MET A 271 7.94 10.70 -15.21
C MET A 271 6.57 10.93 -14.57
N ARG A 272 5.68 11.61 -15.29
CA ARG A 272 4.27 11.79 -14.92
C ARG A 272 3.38 11.24 -16.02
N LEU A 273 2.28 10.63 -15.64
CA LEU A 273 1.31 10.03 -16.54
C LEU A 273 -0.09 10.46 -16.14
N LEU A 274 -0.92 10.70 -17.15
CA LEU A 274 -2.37 10.82 -17.07
C LEU A 274 -3.00 9.74 -17.94
N ALA A 275 -4.11 9.17 -17.49
CA ALA A 275 -4.89 8.19 -18.24
C ALA A 275 -6.36 8.27 -17.86
N GLU A 276 -7.23 7.81 -18.75
CA GLU A 276 -8.68 7.76 -18.50
C GLU A 276 -9.00 6.96 -17.23
N ASP A 277 -8.37 5.80 -17.06
CA ASP A 277 -8.56 4.92 -15.91
C ASP A 277 -7.28 4.15 -15.54
N SER A 278 -7.40 3.30 -14.51
CA SER A 278 -6.30 2.46 -14.02
C SER A 278 -5.84 1.43 -15.05
N PHE A 279 -6.73 0.95 -15.92
CA PHE A 279 -6.39 -0.05 -16.92
C PHE A 279 -5.50 0.56 -17.99
N ALA A 280 -5.92 1.69 -18.58
CA ALA A 280 -5.13 2.46 -19.53
C ALA A 280 -3.80 2.90 -18.92
N LEU A 281 -3.80 3.36 -17.66
CA LEU A 281 -2.57 3.73 -16.94
C LEU A 281 -1.57 2.57 -16.89
N ARG A 282 -2.02 1.35 -16.57
CA ARG A 282 -1.14 0.17 -16.46
C ARG A 282 -0.51 -0.25 -17.79
N HIS A 283 -1.16 0.01 -18.93
CA HIS A 283 -0.59 -0.28 -20.25
C HIS A 283 0.71 0.48 -20.50
N THR A 284 0.78 1.73 -20.06
CA THR A 284 1.99 2.56 -20.14
C THR A 284 2.94 2.28 -18.97
N LEU A 285 2.39 2.11 -17.77
CA LEU A 285 3.18 2.03 -16.54
C LEU A 285 3.99 0.73 -16.44
N LEU A 286 3.42 -0.43 -16.79
CA LEU A 286 4.09 -1.72 -16.68
C LEU A 286 5.38 -1.82 -17.51
N PRO A 287 5.40 -1.51 -18.82
CA PRO A 287 6.64 -1.57 -19.61
C PRO A 287 7.67 -0.54 -19.13
N ALA A 288 7.24 0.67 -18.76
CA ALA A 288 8.13 1.70 -18.22
C ALA A 288 8.79 1.26 -16.91
N LEU A 289 8.01 0.74 -15.95
CA LEU A 289 8.55 0.23 -14.69
C LEU A 289 9.44 -1.00 -14.89
N GLN A 290 9.08 -1.90 -15.80
CA GLN A 290 9.89 -3.07 -16.14
C GLN A 290 11.27 -2.64 -16.69
N ARG A 291 11.31 -1.60 -17.54
CA ARG A 291 12.55 -0.99 -18.05
C ARG A 291 13.39 -0.38 -16.93
N LEU A 292 12.79 0.49 -16.13
CA LEU A 292 13.47 1.23 -15.05
C LEU A 292 13.94 0.32 -13.89
N ASN A 293 13.25 -0.79 -13.66
CA ASN A 293 13.61 -1.77 -12.64
C ASN A 293 14.80 -2.65 -13.08
N GLY A 294 14.98 -2.88 -14.39
CA GLY A 294 16.02 -3.77 -14.92
C GLY A 294 15.85 -5.25 -14.51
N ALA A 295 14.70 -5.60 -13.95
CA ALA A 295 14.35 -6.94 -13.48
C ALA A 295 12.82 -7.12 -13.51
N PRO A 296 12.29 -8.36 -13.53
CA PRO A 296 10.84 -8.60 -13.48
C PRO A 296 10.16 -7.88 -12.31
N LEU A 297 9.04 -7.18 -12.57
CA LEU A 297 8.22 -6.58 -11.52
C LEU A 297 7.66 -7.64 -10.54
N PRO A 298 7.37 -7.30 -9.27
CA PRO A 298 6.71 -8.20 -8.32
C PRO A 298 5.48 -8.89 -8.93
N ARG A 299 5.22 -10.14 -8.54
CA ARG A 299 4.07 -10.91 -9.08
C ARG A 299 2.74 -10.17 -8.90
N CYS A 300 2.61 -9.37 -7.84
CA CYS A 300 1.41 -8.55 -7.57
C CYS A 300 1.09 -7.53 -8.68
N TRP A 301 2.06 -7.14 -9.51
CA TRP A 301 1.84 -6.27 -10.68
C TRP A 301 1.32 -7.00 -11.92
N LYS A 302 1.27 -8.33 -11.89
CA LYS A 302 0.80 -9.17 -13.00
C LYS A 302 -0.60 -9.74 -12.76
N ILE A 303 -1.29 -9.24 -11.74
CA ILE A 303 -2.68 -9.56 -11.42
C ILE A 303 -3.58 -8.67 -12.26
#